data_AF-A0A933I058-F1
#
_entry.id   AF-A0A933I058-F1
#
_cell.length_a   1.000
_cell.length_b   1.000
_cell.length_c   1.000
_cell.angle_alpha   90.00
_cell.angle_beta   90.00
_cell.angle_gamma   90.00
#
_symmetry.space_group_name_H-M   'P 1'
#
loop_
_entity.id
_entity.type
_entity.pdbx_description
1 polymer ?
#
loop_
_entity_poly.entity_id
_entity_poly.type
_entity_poly.pdbx_seq_one_letter_code
_entity_poly.pdbx_strand_id
1 'polypeptide(L)'
;MGLNEADTRAKLIDQHWIVPRERQELLGRLPDGGRSALVIQKLDHKEQFDLYDVLAEIGYGMAGKTRFERAEAFAYKHAQWLSQMPEQAARTIRAMTAQFAVAGTDGLESREIFHTPEVVAAGGLAALKALGKPAEVLRDTKARMFAA
;
A
#
# COMPACT_ATOMS: atom_id res chain seq x y z
N MET A 1 1.22 25.10 12.50
CA MET A 1 0.12 24.13 12.36
C MET A 1 0.55 22.87 13.09
N GLY A 2 0.01 22.63 14.29
CA GLY A 2 0.28 21.40 15.04
C GLY A 2 -0.45 20.23 14.38
N LEU A 3 0.25 19.13 14.14
CA LEU A 3 -0.38 17.88 13.71
C LEU A 3 -1.31 17.41 14.83
N ASN A 4 -2.55 17.10 14.48
CA ASN A 4 -3.52 16.49 15.39
C ASN A 4 -2.98 15.12 15.88
N GLU A 5 -3.36 14.70 17.08
CA GLU A 5 -2.99 13.39 17.64
C GLU A 5 -3.40 12.23 16.71
N ALA A 6 -4.53 12.33 16.02
CA ALA A 6 -4.97 11.38 14.99
C ALA A 6 -4.03 11.36 13.77
N ASP A 7 -3.55 12.53 13.30
CA ASP A 7 -2.57 12.62 12.19
C ASP A 7 -1.22 12.02 12.60
N THR A 8 -0.86 12.16 13.86
CA THR A 8 0.38 11.60 14.43
C THR A 8 0.29 10.08 14.52
N ARG A 9 -0.87 9.55 14.93
CA ARG A 9 -1.14 8.12 15.02
C ARG A 9 -1.25 7.44 13.64
N ALA A 10 -1.87 8.09 12.66
CA ALA A 10 -1.92 7.63 11.27
C ALA A 10 -0.50 7.44 10.69
N LYS A 11 0.39 8.40 10.93
CA LYS A 11 1.79 8.30 10.48
C LYS A 11 2.56 7.12 11.10
N LEU A 12 2.20 6.68 12.30
CA LEU A 12 2.86 5.55 12.96
C LEU A 12 2.49 4.22 12.32
N ILE A 13 1.21 3.99 12.02
CA ILE A 13 0.80 2.74 11.33
C ILE A 13 1.37 2.69 9.91
N ASP A 14 1.42 3.82 9.20
CA ASP A 14 2.02 3.90 7.85
C ASP A 14 3.47 3.39 7.83
N GLN A 15 4.30 3.88 8.75
CA GLN A 15 5.72 3.56 8.80
C GLN A 15 5.97 2.08 9.08
N HIS A 16 5.21 1.49 9.99
CA HIS A 16 5.32 0.06 10.30
C HIS A 16 4.72 -0.82 9.20
N TRP A 17 3.64 -0.39 8.55
CA TRP A 17 2.95 -1.23 7.57
C TRP A 17 3.74 -1.43 6.28
N ILE A 18 4.49 -0.41 5.85
CA ILE A 18 5.32 -0.48 4.64
C ILE A 18 6.56 -1.36 4.80
N VAL A 19 6.95 -1.73 6.02
CA VAL A 19 8.08 -2.62 6.27
C VAL A 19 7.52 -4.00 6.62
N PRO A 20 7.69 -5.04 5.77
CA PRO A 20 7.04 -6.34 5.97
C PRO A 20 7.29 -6.94 7.36
N ARG A 21 8.54 -6.87 7.84
CA ARG A 21 8.91 -7.36 9.17
C ARG A 21 8.16 -6.62 10.29
N GLU A 22 8.12 -5.30 10.23
CA GLU A 22 7.43 -4.49 11.25
C GLU A 22 5.92 -4.71 11.21
N ARG A 23 5.35 -4.87 10.00
CA ARG A 23 3.95 -5.29 9.82
C ARG A 23 3.67 -6.63 10.49
N GLN A 24 4.52 -7.64 10.30
CA GLN A 24 4.36 -8.93 10.96
C GLN A 24 4.49 -8.83 12.48
N GLU A 25 5.42 -8.01 12.98
CA GLU A 25 5.57 -7.76 14.41
C GLU A 25 4.33 -7.04 14.99
N LEU A 26 3.74 -6.09 14.26
CA LEU A 26 2.49 -5.43 14.63
C LEU A 26 1.33 -6.42 14.69
N LEU A 27 1.16 -7.23 13.64
CA LEU A 27 0.11 -8.26 13.58
C LEU A 27 0.29 -9.31 14.68
N GLY A 28 1.53 -9.68 15.00
CA GLY A 28 1.85 -10.64 16.06
C GLY A 28 1.54 -10.15 17.47
N ARG A 29 1.33 -8.84 17.67
CA ARG A 29 0.91 -8.26 18.96
C ARG A 29 -0.60 -8.27 19.18
N LEU A 30 -1.39 -8.55 18.13
CA LEU A 30 -2.83 -8.70 18.27
C LEU A 30 -3.16 -9.98 19.07
N PRO A 31 -4.28 -10.03 19.81
CA PRO A 31 -4.81 -11.29 20.32
C PRO A 31 -4.93 -12.29 19.17
N ASP A 32 -4.49 -13.54 19.35
CA ASP A 32 -4.42 -14.56 18.29
C ASP A 32 -3.61 -14.15 17.02
N GLY A 33 -2.77 -13.11 17.12
CA GLY A 33 -1.93 -12.60 16.05
C GLY A 33 -2.73 -12.08 14.85
N GLY A 34 -2.13 -12.20 13.65
CA GLY A 34 -2.74 -11.72 12.40
C GLY A 34 -4.09 -12.37 12.06
N ARG A 35 -4.43 -13.52 12.69
CA ARG A 35 -5.73 -14.17 12.50
C ARG A 35 -6.88 -13.29 12.96
N SER A 36 -6.72 -12.54 14.04
CA SER A 36 -7.78 -11.65 14.54
C SER A 36 -8.09 -10.53 13.55
N ALA A 37 -7.09 -9.97 12.87
CA ALA A 37 -7.31 -8.95 11.85
C ALA A 37 -8.18 -9.50 10.68
N LEU A 38 -7.94 -10.75 10.26
CA LEU A 38 -8.74 -11.42 9.24
C LEU A 38 -10.17 -11.75 9.69
N VAL A 39 -10.34 -12.12 10.97
CA VAL A 39 -11.67 -12.39 11.53
C VAL A 39 -12.50 -11.11 11.60
N ILE A 40 -11.91 -10.03 12.13
CA ILE A 40 -12.53 -8.70 12.19
C ILE A 40 -12.92 -8.22 10.80
N GLN A 41 -12.01 -8.32 9.82
CA GLN A 41 -12.29 -7.94 8.43
C GLN A 41 -13.55 -8.62 7.89
N LYS A 42 -13.74 -9.92 8.17
CA LYS A 42 -14.91 -10.68 7.71
C LYS A 42 -16.18 -10.32 8.49
N LEU A 43 -16.09 -10.18 9.81
CA LEU A 43 -17.23 -9.85 10.66
C LEU A 43 -17.78 -8.46 10.35
N ASP A 44 -16.91 -7.51 9.99
CA ASP A 44 -17.29 -6.15 9.63
C ASP A 44 -17.62 -5.98 8.14
N HIS A 45 -17.66 -7.08 7.36
CA HIS A 45 -17.93 -7.08 5.91
C HIS A 45 -16.96 -6.18 5.09
N LYS A 46 -15.67 -6.20 5.47
CA LYS A 46 -14.59 -5.38 4.90
C LYS A 46 -13.60 -6.20 4.06
N GLU A 47 -14.02 -7.29 3.41
CA GLU A 47 -13.13 -8.13 2.59
C GLU A 47 -12.53 -7.40 1.38
N GLN A 48 -13.12 -6.27 0.99
CA GLN A 48 -12.59 -5.39 -0.05
C GLN A 48 -11.47 -4.47 0.46
N PHE A 49 -11.30 -4.33 1.77
CA PHE A 49 -10.30 -3.48 2.42
C PHE A 49 -8.99 -4.24 2.57
N ASP A 50 -7.87 -3.52 2.63
CA ASP A 50 -6.61 -4.11 3.09
C ASP A 50 -6.66 -4.24 4.62
N LEU A 51 -5.89 -5.17 5.20
CA LEU A 51 -5.80 -5.27 6.66
C LEU A 51 -5.26 -3.98 7.29
N TYR A 52 -4.48 -3.20 6.54
CA TYR A 52 -4.11 -1.85 6.93
C TYR A 52 -5.35 -1.02 7.25
N ASP A 53 -6.29 -0.95 6.31
CA ASP A 53 -7.47 -0.08 6.42
C ASP A 53 -8.40 -0.54 7.54
N VAL A 54 -8.55 -1.85 7.73
CA VAL A 54 -9.32 -2.43 8.85
C VAL A 54 -8.72 -2.03 10.19
N LEU A 55 -7.40 -2.18 10.36
CA LEU A 55 -6.71 -1.88 11.61
C LEU A 55 -6.55 -0.37 11.85
N ALA A 56 -6.40 0.42 10.79
CA ALA A 56 -6.36 1.87 10.84
C ALA A 56 -7.71 2.43 11.34
N GLU A 57 -8.82 1.88 10.85
CA GLU A 57 -10.16 2.27 11.26
C GLU A 57 -10.42 1.94 12.74
N ILE A 58 -10.13 0.70 13.15
CA ILE A 58 -10.45 0.24 14.51
C ILE A 58 -9.47 0.76 15.55
N GLY A 59 -8.17 0.74 15.24
CA GLY A 59 -7.13 1.14 16.18
C GLY A 59 -6.95 2.65 16.30
N TYR A 60 -7.31 3.41 15.26
CA TYR A 60 -6.97 4.82 15.15
C TYR A 60 -8.12 5.73 14.70
N GLY A 61 -9.32 5.19 14.44
CA GLY A 61 -10.50 5.97 14.05
C GLY A 61 -10.39 6.58 12.65
N MET A 62 -9.51 6.05 11.79
CA MET A 62 -9.34 6.52 10.42
C MET A 62 -10.50 6.05 9.53
N ALA A 63 -10.92 6.85 8.57
CA ALA A 63 -11.86 6.37 7.55
C ALA A 63 -11.15 5.32 6.68
N GLY A 64 -11.54 4.06 6.80
CA GLY A 64 -11.00 2.97 5.99
C GLY A 64 -11.33 3.16 4.51
N LYS A 65 -10.39 2.75 3.64
CA LYS A 65 -10.59 2.68 2.19
C LYS A 65 -10.60 1.22 1.74
N THR A 66 -11.40 0.91 0.74
CA THR A 66 -11.23 -0.33 -0.03
C THR A 66 -9.88 -0.33 -0.74
N ARG A 67 -9.41 -1.50 -1.13
CA ARG A 67 -8.16 -1.64 -1.88
C ARG A 67 -8.20 -0.87 -3.20
N PHE A 68 -9.37 -0.84 -3.85
CA PHE A 68 -9.61 -0.07 -5.06
C PHE A 68 -9.53 1.44 -4.80
N GLU A 69 -10.25 1.95 -3.80
CA GLU A 69 -10.23 3.38 -3.44
C GLU A 69 -8.82 3.85 -3.06
N ARG A 70 -8.02 3.00 -2.41
CA ARG A 70 -6.64 3.32 -2.06
C ARG A 70 -5.74 3.41 -3.30
N ALA A 71 -5.90 2.50 -4.27
CA ALA A 71 -5.19 2.57 -5.54
C ALA A 71 -5.56 3.83 -6.34
N GLU A 72 -6.85 4.18 -6.38
CA GLU A 72 -7.34 5.40 -7.02
C GLU A 72 -6.84 6.66 -6.31
N ALA A 73 -6.92 6.69 -4.97
CA ALA A 73 -6.41 7.81 -4.17
C ALA A 73 -4.90 8.02 -4.40
N PHE A 74 -4.11 6.95 -4.53
CA PHE A 74 -2.71 7.05 -4.88
C PHE A 74 -2.51 7.70 -6.25
N ALA A 75 -3.20 7.20 -7.29
CA ALA A 75 -3.07 7.69 -8.66
C ALA A 75 -3.44 9.17 -8.77
N TYR A 76 -4.50 9.59 -8.06
CA TYR A 76 -4.96 10.97 -8.02
C TYR A 76 -4.03 11.88 -7.22
N LYS A 77 -3.75 11.56 -5.94
CA LYS A 77 -3.01 12.44 -5.03
C LYS A 77 -1.53 12.58 -5.40
N HIS A 78 -0.95 11.57 -6.04
CA HIS A 78 0.46 11.57 -6.44
C HIS A 78 0.67 11.73 -7.94
N ALA A 79 -0.34 12.23 -8.68
CA ALA A 79 -0.26 12.47 -10.12
C ALA A 79 0.95 13.34 -10.52
N GLN A 80 1.24 14.39 -9.75
CA GLN A 80 2.39 15.27 -9.98
C GLN A 80 3.73 14.55 -9.78
N TRP A 81 3.83 13.68 -8.78
CA TRP A 81 5.04 12.88 -8.55
C TRP A 81 5.26 11.88 -9.68
N LEU A 82 4.18 11.24 -10.16
CA LEU A 82 4.24 10.33 -11.31
C LEU A 82 4.62 11.08 -12.61
N SER A 83 4.19 12.33 -12.80
CA SER A 83 4.50 13.11 -14.01
C SER A 83 5.95 13.57 -14.09
N GLN A 84 6.71 13.53 -12.98
CA GLN A 84 8.13 13.89 -12.94
C GLN A 84 9.05 12.74 -13.38
N MET A 85 8.50 11.55 -13.60
CA MET A 85 9.25 10.35 -13.95
C MET A 85 9.25 10.09 -15.46
N PRO A 86 10.21 9.27 -15.97
CA PRO A 86 10.06 8.68 -17.29
C PRO A 86 8.73 7.95 -17.42
N GLU A 87 8.07 8.12 -18.56
CA GLU A 87 6.70 7.66 -18.78
C GLU A 87 6.51 6.17 -18.46
N GLN A 88 7.43 5.30 -18.90
CA GLN A 88 7.36 3.86 -18.63
C GLN A 88 7.47 3.54 -17.14
N ALA A 89 8.27 4.29 -16.39
CA ALA A 89 8.40 4.08 -14.94
C ALA A 89 7.12 4.48 -14.22
N ALA A 90 6.53 5.62 -14.60
CA ALA A 90 5.22 6.05 -14.08
C ALA A 90 4.10 5.05 -14.43
N ARG A 91 4.06 4.53 -15.66
CA ARG A 91 3.11 3.48 -16.07
C ARG A 91 3.31 2.20 -15.27
N THR A 92 4.56 1.79 -15.05
CA THR A 92 4.89 0.60 -14.25
C THR A 92 4.42 0.75 -12.81
N ILE A 93 4.68 1.90 -12.18
CA ILE A 93 4.21 2.17 -10.81
C ILE A 93 2.69 2.14 -10.74
N ARG A 94 1.97 2.76 -11.69
CA ARG A 94 0.49 2.69 -11.76
C ARG A 94 -0.02 1.27 -11.89
N ALA A 95 0.61 0.45 -12.75
CA ALA A 95 0.24 -0.95 -12.93
C ALA A 95 0.46 -1.75 -11.64
N MET A 96 1.57 -1.54 -10.94
CA MET A 96 1.83 -2.18 -9.64
C MET A 96 0.82 -1.76 -8.57
N THR A 97 0.48 -0.47 -8.48
CA THR A 97 -0.55 -0.02 -7.53
C THR A 97 -1.95 -0.48 -7.91
N ALA A 98 -2.22 -0.76 -9.19
CA ALA A 98 -3.47 -1.41 -9.59
C ALA A 98 -3.53 -2.87 -9.12
N GLN A 99 -2.41 -3.59 -9.07
CA GLN A 99 -2.36 -4.96 -8.52
C GLN A 99 -2.67 -4.99 -7.01
N PHE A 100 -2.43 -3.90 -6.28
CA PHE A 100 -2.88 -3.78 -4.89
C PHE A 100 -4.42 -3.86 -4.77
N ALA A 101 -5.17 -3.31 -5.74
CA ALA A 101 -6.63 -3.43 -5.73
C ALA A 101 -7.10 -4.90 -5.74
N VAL A 102 -6.29 -5.79 -6.32
CA VAL A 102 -6.59 -7.23 -6.46
C VAL A 102 -6.20 -8.01 -5.21
N ALA A 103 -4.99 -7.78 -4.68
CA ALA A 103 -4.38 -8.66 -3.66
C ALA A 103 -3.85 -7.92 -2.41
N GLY A 104 -4.10 -6.62 -2.30
CA GLY A 104 -3.69 -5.81 -1.17
C GLY A 104 -2.17 -5.70 -1.03
N THR A 105 -1.72 -5.45 0.19
CA THR A 105 -0.32 -5.25 0.53
C THR A 105 0.55 -6.45 0.16
N ASP A 106 0.05 -7.67 0.36
CA ASP A 106 0.79 -8.89 0.06
C ASP A 106 0.98 -9.07 -1.46
N GLY A 107 -0.01 -8.67 -2.26
CA GLY A 107 0.13 -8.62 -3.72
C GLY A 107 1.21 -7.66 -4.19
N LEU A 108 1.28 -6.48 -3.54
CA LEU A 108 2.28 -5.45 -3.87
C LEU A 108 3.72 -5.87 -3.53
N GLU A 109 3.88 -6.78 -2.57
CA GLU A 109 5.18 -7.28 -2.10
C GLU A 109 5.58 -8.64 -2.68
N SER A 110 4.68 -9.28 -3.42
CA SER A 110 4.96 -10.52 -4.13
C SER A 110 6.01 -10.29 -5.22
N ARG A 111 6.97 -11.22 -5.34
CA ARG A 111 7.92 -11.21 -6.47
C ARG A 111 7.22 -11.36 -7.82
N GLU A 112 6.07 -12.02 -7.83
CA GLU A 112 5.29 -12.25 -9.04
C GLU A 112 4.64 -10.99 -9.59
N ILE A 113 4.59 -9.89 -8.82
CA ILE A 113 4.06 -8.61 -9.30
C ILE A 113 4.79 -8.12 -10.55
N PHE A 114 6.09 -8.41 -10.68
CA PHE A 114 6.88 -8.00 -11.84
C PHE A 114 6.65 -8.86 -13.08
N HIS A 115 5.95 -9.98 -12.94
CA HIS A 115 5.61 -10.90 -14.03
C HIS A 115 4.14 -10.79 -14.45
N THR A 116 3.33 -9.96 -13.79
CA THR A 116 1.93 -9.80 -14.22
C THR A 116 1.90 -9.14 -15.61
N PRO A 117 0.96 -9.55 -16.49
CA PRO A 117 0.89 -9.01 -17.85
C PRO A 117 0.82 -7.49 -17.89
N GLU A 118 0.09 -6.87 -16.95
CA GLU A 118 -0.09 -5.41 -16.88
C GLU A 118 1.22 -4.70 -16.51
N VAL A 119 1.99 -5.24 -15.56
CA VAL A 119 3.26 -4.65 -15.11
C VAL A 119 4.34 -4.83 -16.17
N VAL A 120 4.39 -5.99 -16.82
CA VAL A 120 5.31 -6.26 -17.94
C VAL A 120 5.02 -5.31 -19.11
N ALA A 121 3.76 -5.18 -19.51
CA ALA A 121 3.35 -4.28 -20.60
C ALA A 121 3.62 -2.80 -20.29
N ALA A 122 3.65 -2.43 -19.01
CA ALA A 122 3.95 -1.07 -18.56
C ALA A 122 5.45 -0.73 -18.56
N GLY A 123 6.34 -1.72 -18.71
CA GLY A 123 7.80 -1.57 -18.73
C GLY A 123 8.52 -2.40 -17.65
N GLY A 124 7.79 -2.89 -16.66
CA GLY A 124 8.27 -3.84 -15.65
C GLY A 124 9.50 -3.38 -14.86
N LEU A 125 10.25 -4.34 -14.34
CA LEU A 125 11.42 -4.08 -13.50
C LEU A 125 12.49 -3.22 -14.20
N ALA A 126 12.61 -3.30 -15.53
CA ALA A 126 13.55 -2.51 -16.30
C ALA A 126 13.23 -1.01 -16.23
N ALA A 127 11.95 -0.64 -16.33
CA ALA A 127 11.53 0.75 -16.20
C ALA A 127 11.79 1.32 -14.79
N LEU A 128 11.62 0.50 -13.73
CA LEU A 128 11.93 0.94 -12.37
C LEU A 128 13.42 1.16 -12.14
N LYS A 129 14.29 0.37 -12.78
CA LYS A 129 15.75 0.55 -12.69
C LYS A 129 16.22 1.91 -13.23
N ALA A 130 15.47 2.50 -14.16
CA ALA A 130 15.76 3.85 -14.66
C ALA A 130 15.56 4.94 -13.60
N LEU A 131 14.79 4.67 -12.53
CA LEU A 131 14.60 5.56 -11.39
C LEU A 131 15.60 5.34 -10.26
N GLY A 132 16.40 4.27 -10.30
CA GLY A 132 17.31 3.87 -9.23
C GLY A 132 17.10 2.42 -8.79
N LYS A 133 17.21 2.14 -7.49
CA LYS A 133 17.04 0.77 -6.98
C LYS A 133 15.54 0.43 -6.90
N PRO A 134 15.06 -0.64 -7.57
CA PRO A 134 13.63 -0.97 -7.56
C PRO A 134 13.02 -1.19 -6.17
N ALA A 135 13.81 -1.69 -5.21
CA ALA A 135 13.35 -1.84 -3.83
C ALA A 135 13.08 -0.50 -3.13
N GLU A 136 13.88 0.53 -3.40
CA GLU A 136 13.68 1.89 -2.88
C GLU A 136 12.44 2.53 -3.54
N VAL A 137 12.28 2.35 -4.86
CA VAL A 137 11.08 2.81 -5.59
C VAL A 137 9.80 2.16 -5.07
N LEU A 138 9.83 0.85 -4.79
CA LEU A 138 8.68 0.13 -4.21
C LEU A 138 8.37 0.63 -2.79
N ARG A 139 9.39 0.89 -1.98
CA ARG A 139 9.20 1.46 -0.63
C ARG A 139 8.56 2.84 -0.69
N ASP A 140 9.04 3.71 -1.57
CA ASP A 140 8.48 5.06 -1.76
C ASP A 140 7.06 5.02 -2.31
N THR A 141 6.78 4.09 -3.22
CA THR A 141 5.44 3.84 -3.75
C THR A 141 4.49 3.44 -2.63
N LYS A 142 4.87 2.49 -1.77
CA LYS A 142 4.09 2.09 -0.60
C LYS A 142 3.85 3.24 0.38
N ALA A 143 4.90 3.99 0.73
CA ALA A 143 4.78 5.13 1.64
C ALA A 143 3.75 6.16 1.12
N ARG A 144 3.77 6.44 -0.18
CA ARG A 144 2.79 7.32 -0.84
C ARG A 144 1.39 6.72 -0.89
N MET A 145 1.29 5.42 -1.11
CA MET A 145 0.02 4.70 -1.20
C MET A 145 -0.76 4.67 0.12
N PHE A 146 -0.07 4.49 1.25
CA PHE A 146 -0.72 4.53 2.57
C PHE A 146 -0.99 5.95 3.06
N ALA A 147 -0.19 6.94 2.63
CA ALA A 147 -0.44 8.36 2.88
C ALA A 147 -1.56 8.99 2.03
N ALA A 148 -2.12 8.26 1.04
CA ALA A 148 -3.21 8.71 0.17
C ALA A 148 -4.60 8.47 0.79
#